data_AF-A0A6G8IS29-F1
#
_entry.id   AF-A0A6G8IS29-F1
#
_cell.length_a   1.000
_cell.length_b   1.000
_cell.length_c   1.000
_cell.angle_alpha   90.00
_cell.angle_beta   90.00
_cell.angle_gamma   90.00
#
_symmetry.space_group_name_H-M   'P 1'
#
loop_
_entity.id
_entity.type
_entity.pdbx_description
1 polymer ?
#
loop_
_entity_poly.entity_id
_entity_poly.type
_entity_poly.pdbx_seq_one_letter_code
_entity_poly.pdbx_strand_id
1 'polypeptide(L)'
;GTDAIPETDGAEKGTSYNKVRGDKVIAFARDFLDEALPLSSGSHVGTTGYVVDAASLTVTLADGSTVGLKDPSQLLGYQGTPDAP
;
A
#
# COMPACT_ATOMS: atom_id res chain seq x y z
N GLY A 1 -7.78 17.32 -3.29
CA GLY A 1 -6.47 16.69 -3.49
C GLY A 1 -6.07 16.73 -4.95
N THR A 2 -5.39 17.82 -5.34
CA THR A 2 -4.62 18.10 -6.57
C THR A 2 -5.13 17.59 -7.93
N ASP A 3 -4.47 17.98 -9.00
CA ASP A 3 -4.64 17.52 -10.38
C ASP A 3 -3.74 16.31 -10.74
N ALA A 4 -2.91 15.84 -9.79
CA ALA A 4 -2.07 14.64 -9.97
C ALA A 4 -2.87 13.37 -10.29
N ILE A 5 -4.13 13.29 -9.85
CA ILE A 5 -5.09 12.28 -10.29
C ILE A 5 -6.12 12.97 -11.19
N PRO A 6 -6.20 12.62 -12.49
CA PRO A 6 -7.16 13.20 -13.42
C PRO A 6 -8.61 13.05 -12.95
N GLU A 7 -9.45 14.01 -13.31
CA GLU A 7 -10.89 14.04 -13.02
C GLU A 7 -11.72 13.46 -14.17
N THR A 8 -11.18 12.46 -14.88
CA THR A 8 -11.83 11.77 -15.98
C THR A 8 -12.40 10.41 -15.54
N ASP A 9 -13.28 9.84 -16.37
CA ASP A 9 -13.83 8.49 -16.18
C ASP A 9 -14.57 8.30 -14.85
N GLY A 10 -15.32 9.31 -14.41
CA GLY A 10 -16.06 9.26 -13.15
C GLY A 10 -15.21 9.53 -11.91
N ALA A 11 -13.98 10.01 -12.06
CA ALA A 11 -13.06 10.33 -10.96
C ALA A 11 -13.03 11.83 -10.59
N GLU A 12 -14.11 12.56 -10.89
CA GLU A 12 -14.29 13.96 -10.55
C GLU A 12 -14.31 14.15 -9.03
N LYS A 13 -13.81 15.30 -8.57
CA LYS A 13 -13.99 15.72 -7.18
C LYS A 13 -15.45 16.13 -6.97
N GLY A 14 -16.04 15.67 -5.87
CA GLY A 14 -17.35 16.10 -5.42
C GLY A 14 -17.28 16.79 -4.06
N THR A 15 -18.44 17.03 -3.47
CA THR A 15 -18.57 17.51 -2.08
C THR A 15 -18.45 16.37 -1.05
N SER A 16 -18.52 15.12 -1.50
CA SER A 16 -18.33 13.91 -0.71
C SER A 16 -17.25 13.01 -1.34
N TYR A 17 -16.89 11.93 -0.63
CA TYR A 17 -15.93 10.96 -1.12
C TYR A 17 -16.44 10.27 -2.39
N ASN A 18 -15.72 10.46 -3.49
CA ASN A 18 -15.92 9.71 -4.71
C ASN A 18 -15.06 8.44 -4.66
N LYS A 19 -15.70 7.27 -4.52
CA LYS A 19 -15.01 5.98 -4.48
C LYS A 19 -14.17 5.71 -5.73
N VAL A 20 -14.66 6.07 -6.92
CA VAL A 20 -13.93 5.87 -8.19
C VAL A 20 -12.62 6.67 -8.16
N ARG A 21 -12.67 7.92 -7.71
CA ARG A 21 -11.46 8.74 -7.52
C ARG A 21 -10.55 8.16 -6.44
N GLY A 22 -11.12 7.75 -5.31
CA GLY A 22 -10.37 7.16 -4.21
C GLY A 22 -9.64 5.88 -4.60
N ASP A 23 -10.26 5.02 -5.41
CA ASP A 23 -9.64 3.81 -5.94
C ASP A 23 -8.43 4.16 -6.85
N LYS A 24 -8.52 5.22 -7.67
CA LYS A 24 -7.38 5.73 -8.46
C LYS A 24 -6.25 6.26 -7.58
N VAL A 25 -6.58 6.95 -6.48
CA VAL A 25 -5.59 7.43 -5.49
C VAL A 25 -4.89 6.25 -4.81
N ILE A 26 -5.65 5.22 -4.41
CA ILE A 26 -5.11 4.01 -3.78
C ILE A 26 -4.18 3.29 -4.76
N ALA A 27 -4.59 3.09 -6.01
CA ALA A 27 -3.76 2.46 -7.03
C ALA A 27 -2.42 3.21 -7.20
N PHE A 28 -2.46 4.52 -7.38
CA PHE A 28 -1.25 5.35 -7.48
C PHE A 28 -0.33 5.20 -6.24
N ALA A 29 -0.91 5.18 -5.04
CA ALA A 29 -0.13 5.01 -3.82
C ALA A 29 0.49 3.60 -3.70
N ARG A 30 -0.20 2.55 -4.18
CA ARG A 30 0.35 1.19 -4.21
C ARG A 30 1.50 1.08 -5.20
N ASP A 31 1.36 1.66 -6.38
CA ASP A 31 2.44 1.70 -7.39
C ASP A 31 3.67 2.44 -6.85
N PHE A 32 3.46 3.55 -6.13
CA PHE A 32 4.54 4.28 -5.46
C PHE A 32 5.26 3.43 -4.40
N LEU A 33 4.52 2.64 -3.61
CA LEU A 33 5.12 1.73 -2.64
C LEU A 33 5.96 0.64 -3.32
N ASP A 34 5.50 0.10 -4.44
CA ASP A 34 6.27 -0.89 -5.21
C ASP A 34 7.60 -0.31 -5.74
N GLU A 35 7.63 0.99 -6.08
CA GLU A 35 8.86 1.67 -6.49
C GLU A 35 9.79 1.98 -5.30
N ALA A 36 9.25 2.55 -4.23
CA ALA A 36 10.03 3.08 -3.11
C ALA A 36 10.44 2.01 -2.08
N LEU A 37 9.58 1.01 -1.86
CA LEU A 37 9.70 -0.03 -0.84
C LEU A 37 9.37 -1.41 -1.45
N PRO A 38 10.08 -1.82 -2.52
CA PRO A 38 9.72 -3.03 -3.27
C PRO A 38 9.65 -4.25 -2.36
N LEU A 39 8.62 -5.09 -2.55
CA LEU A 39 8.55 -6.41 -1.91
C LEU A 39 9.58 -7.36 -2.54
N SER A 40 10.00 -8.39 -1.80
CA SER A 40 10.90 -9.42 -2.32
C SER A 40 10.29 -10.20 -3.49
N SER A 41 8.96 -10.30 -3.53
CA SER A 41 8.16 -10.81 -4.64
C SER A 41 6.73 -10.27 -4.53
N GLY A 42 6.02 -10.16 -5.65
CA GLY A 42 4.65 -9.65 -5.68
C GLY A 42 4.60 -8.12 -5.72
N SER A 43 3.51 -7.56 -5.21
CA SER A 43 3.21 -6.12 -5.25
C SER A 43 2.41 -5.71 -4.00
N HIS A 44 2.53 -4.44 -3.61
CA HIS A 44 1.68 -3.82 -2.60
C HIS A 44 0.21 -3.74 -3.04
N VAL A 45 -0.07 -3.84 -4.34
CA VAL A 45 -1.43 -3.96 -4.88
C VAL A 45 -2.06 -5.26 -4.38
N GLY A 46 -3.22 -5.14 -3.74
CA GLY A 46 -3.98 -6.29 -3.26
C GLY A 46 -3.47 -6.93 -1.96
N THR A 47 -2.51 -6.31 -1.27
CA THR A 47 -2.09 -6.78 0.07
C THR A 47 -3.23 -6.74 1.06
N THR A 48 -3.33 -7.74 1.92
CA THR A 48 -4.42 -7.93 2.89
C THR A 48 -3.99 -7.65 4.33
N GLY A 49 -2.70 -7.56 4.61
CA GLY A 49 -2.18 -7.25 5.95
C GLY A 49 -0.71 -6.91 5.97
N TYR A 50 -0.30 -6.19 7.02
CA TYR A 50 1.06 -5.82 7.34
C TYR A 50 1.31 -6.16 8.81
N VAL A 51 2.37 -6.89 9.11
CA VAL A 51 2.79 -7.23 10.47
C VAL A 51 4.29 -7.06 10.59
N VAL A 52 4.76 -6.84 11.81
CA VAL A 52 6.19 -6.80 12.12
C VAL A 52 6.57 -8.09 12.82
N ASP A 53 7.42 -8.89 12.18
CA ASP A 53 7.96 -10.14 12.73
C ASP A 53 9.48 -10.08 12.80
N ALA A 54 10.06 -10.43 13.95
CA ALA A 54 11.50 -10.39 14.20
C ALA A 54 12.20 -9.08 13.70
N ALA A 55 11.56 -7.94 13.91
CA ALA A 55 12.00 -6.60 13.45
C ALA A 55 12.05 -6.41 11.91
N SER A 56 11.38 -7.26 11.14
CA SER A 56 11.18 -7.12 9.69
C SER A 56 9.70 -6.94 9.36
N LEU A 57 9.41 -6.29 8.23
CA LEU A 57 8.04 -6.17 7.73
C LEU A 57 7.64 -7.44 6.99
N THR A 58 6.51 -8.02 7.39
CA THR A 58 5.85 -9.15 6.71
C THR A 58 4.52 -8.67 6.15
N VAL A 59 4.31 -8.91 4.87
CA VAL A 59 3.15 -8.45 4.10
C VAL A 59 2.39 -9.66 3.58
N THR A 60 1.09 -9.73 3.86
CA THR A 60 0.21 -10.79 3.33
C THR A 60 -0.37 -10.34 2.00
N LEU A 61 -0.19 -11.15 0.96
CA LEU A 61 -0.71 -10.91 -0.38
C LEU A 61 -2.16 -11.41 -0.53
N ALA A 62 -2.81 -11.08 -1.64
CA ALA A 62 -4.19 -11.50 -1.92
C ALA A 62 -4.37 -13.02 -2.01
N ASP A 63 -3.32 -13.74 -2.39
CA ASP A 63 -3.30 -15.21 -2.48
C ASP A 63 -3.04 -15.90 -1.14
N GLY A 64 -2.86 -15.12 -0.06
CA GLY A 64 -2.58 -15.62 1.29
C GLY A 64 -1.10 -15.93 1.55
N SER A 65 -0.22 -15.76 0.55
CA SER A 65 1.23 -15.85 0.78
C SER A 65 1.74 -14.66 1.58
N THR A 66 2.87 -14.84 2.27
CA THR A 66 3.54 -13.77 3.00
C THR A 66 4.92 -13.49 2.41
N VAL A 67 5.25 -12.22 2.27
CA VAL A 67 6.51 -11.73 1.69
C VAL A 67 7.08 -10.61 2.55
N GLY A 68 8.37 -10.35 2.44
CA GLY A 68 9.02 -9.21 3.08
C GLY A 68 9.33 -8.09 2.10
N LEU A 69 9.93 -7.01 2.59
CA LEU A 69 10.61 -6.04 1.74
C LEU A 69 11.83 -6.68 1.06
N LYS A 70 12.14 -6.25 -0.15
CA LYS A 70 13.37 -6.62 -0.87
C LYS A 70 14.62 -6.17 -0.10
N ASP A 71 14.55 -5.00 0.53
CA ASP A 71 15.53 -4.54 1.50
C ASP A 71 14.88 -4.41 2.89
N PRO A 72 15.09 -5.39 3.80
CA PRO A 72 14.51 -5.35 5.14
C PRO A 72 14.91 -4.13 5.97
N SER A 73 16.05 -3.50 5.67
CA SER A 73 16.54 -2.33 6.43
C SER A 73 15.71 -1.06 6.22
N GLN A 74 14.84 -1.05 5.20
CA GLN A 74 13.91 0.05 4.94
C GLN A 74 12.80 0.15 5.99
N LEU A 75 12.54 -0.91 6.78
CA LEU A 75 11.68 -0.80 7.95
C LEU A 75 12.45 -0.15 9.11
N LEU A 76 12.07 1.08 9.46
CA LEU A 76 12.71 1.82 10.55
C LEU A 76 11.95 1.73 11.88
N GLY A 77 10.67 1.35 11.86
CA GLY A 77 9.83 1.24 13.04
C GLY A 77 8.35 1.10 12.71
N TYR A 78 7.52 1.00 13.74
CA TYR A 78 6.06 0.87 13.66
C TYR A 78 5.39 1.49 14.90
N GLN A 79 4.06 1.66 14.88
CA GLN A 79 3.31 2.25 16.00
C GLN A 79 2.07 1.43 16.34
N GLY A 80 2.11 0.69 17.44
CA GLY A 80 1.02 -0.20 17.84
C GLY A 80 1.58 -1.52 18.32
N THR A 81 0.83 -2.60 18.13
CA THR A 81 1.33 -3.95 18.40
C THR A 81 1.91 -4.55 17.12
N PRO A 82 2.94 -5.42 17.18
CA PRO A 82 3.56 -5.96 15.96
C PRO A 82 2.61 -6.70 15.02
N ASP A 83 1.54 -7.31 15.54
CA ASP A 83 0.49 -8.02 14.79
C ASP A 83 -0.57 -7.10 14.18
N ALA A 84 -0.66 -5.85 14.64
CA ALA A 84 -1.52 -4.79 14.11
C ALA A 84 -0.80 -3.42 14.25
N PRO A 85 0.29 -3.23 13.50
CA PRO A 85 1.26 -2.14 13.69
C PRO A 85 0.84 -0.77 13.14
#